data_AF-A0A2U1M2E5-F1
#
_entry.id   AF-A0A2U1M2E5-F1
#
_cell.length_a   1.000
_cell.length_b   1.000
_cell.length_c   1.000
_cell.angle_alpha   90.00
_cell.angle_beta   90.00
_cell.angle_gamma   90.00
#
_symmetry.space_group_name_H-M   'P 1'
#
loop_
_entity.id
_entity.type
_entity.pdbx_description
1 polymer ?
#
loop_
_entity_poly.entity_id
_entity_poly.type
_entity_poly.pdbx_seq_one_letter_code
_entity_poly.pdbx_strand_id
1 'polypeptide(L)'
;MCLFNSCGHKLGKVEILELDGKSLAQAHCYVLLNHSKIQPFRDYFLSEKQALRNKPMDSKTIQKLMVEEFPWWLKNQVSLLEKDNVDEEVLSLAIGPNIVAKQYKGVITNGHRFLTRRREEFKKTQNSGVMVEEPRWLRMDTELQDAQ
;
A
#
# COMPACT_ATOMS: atom_id res chain seq x y z
N MET A 1 -11.33 8.21 -6.37
CA MET A 1 -11.12 6.92 -7.06
C MET A 1 -11.05 5.82 -6.00
N CYS A 2 -11.75 4.70 -6.15
CA CYS A 2 -11.57 3.52 -5.29
C CYS A 2 -10.60 2.58 -6.02
N LEU A 3 -9.56 2.11 -5.33
CA LEU A 3 -8.49 1.27 -5.88
C LEU A 3 -8.96 -0.13 -6.35
N PHE A 4 -10.17 -0.55 -6.02
CA PHE A 4 -10.69 -1.88 -6.39
C PHE A 4 -12.14 -1.77 -6.89
N ASN A 5 -12.44 -2.45 -8.01
CA ASN A 5 -13.74 -2.45 -8.69
C ASN A 5 -14.90 -3.06 -7.88
N SER A 6 -14.65 -3.58 -6.68
CA SER A 6 -15.67 -4.07 -5.76
C SER A 6 -15.68 -3.22 -4.48
N CYS A 7 -16.34 -2.07 -4.53
CA CYS A 7 -16.67 -1.30 -3.34
C CYS A 7 -17.72 -2.08 -2.55
N GLY A 8 -17.32 -2.98 -1.65
CA GLY A 8 -18.25 -3.77 -0.83
C GLY A 8 -19.35 -2.93 -0.15
N HIS A 9 -20.40 -3.59 0.34
CA HIS A 9 -21.53 -2.93 0.97
C HIS A 9 -21.13 -2.30 2.31
N LYS A 10 -21.14 -0.97 2.38
CA LYS A 10 -20.70 -0.17 3.54
C LYS A 10 -21.80 -0.11 4.60
N LEU A 11 -21.42 -0.27 5.86
CA LEU A 11 -22.33 -0.30 6.99
C LEU A 11 -22.14 0.90 7.93
N GLY A 12 -23.24 1.56 8.28
CA GLY A 12 -23.28 2.65 9.27
C GLY A 12 -22.95 4.02 8.70
N LYS A 13 -22.96 5.03 9.58
CA LYS A 13 -22.64 6.42 9.24
C LYS A 13 -21.19 6.53 8.78
N VAL A 14 -20.95 7.35 7.76
CA VAL A 14 -19.60 7.72 7.32
C VAL A 14 -19.01 8.76 8.28
N GLU A 15 -17.77 8.52 8.69
CA GLU A 15 -16.95 9.44 9.47
C GLU A 15 -15.75 9.83 8.62
N ILE A 16 -15.33 11.09 8.72
CA ILE A 16 -14.13 11.59 8.05
C ILE A 16 -12.97 11.44 9.04
N LEU A 17 -11.93 10.74 8.62
CA LEU A 17 -10.75 10.47 9.42
C LEU A 17 -9.52 11.00 8.67
N GLU A 18 -8.64 11.67 9.40
CA GLU A 18 -7.30 11.97 8.91
C GLU A 18 -6.37 10.80 9.27
N LEU A 19 -5.70 10.25 8.26
CA LEU A 19 -4.73 9.18 8.47
C LEU A 19 -3.40 9.78 8.91
N ASP A 20 -2.74 9.16 9.88
CA ASP A 20 -1.38 9.54 10.24
C ASP A 20 -0.41 9.24 9.08
N GLY A 21 0.67 10.02 9.00
CA GLY A 21 1.62 9.93 7.90
C GLY A 21 2.27 8.55 7.77
N LYS A 22 2.44 7.81 8.86
CA LYS A 22 3.03 6.46 8.83
C LYS A 22 2.07 5.46 8.21
N SER A 23 0.81 5.42 8.66
CA SER A 23 -0.23 4.57 8.08
C SER A 23 -0.44 4.89 6.59
N LEU A 24 -0.40 6.17 6.23
CA LEU A 24 -0.56 6.61 4.85
C LEU A 24 0.61 6.13 3.97
N ALA A 25 1.85 6.28 4.44
CA ALA A 25 3.04 5.79 3.74
C ALA A 25 3.01 4.26 3.60
N GLN A 26 2.67 3.53 4.66
CA GLN A 26 2.56 2.07 4.63
C GLN A 26 1.50 1.60 3.62
N ALA A 27 0.31 2.22 3.64
CA ALA A 27 -0.75 1.90 2.69
C ALA A 27 -0.34 2.19 1.25
N HIS A 28 0.33 3.33 1.02
CA HIS A 28 0.83 3.69 -0.31
C HIS A 28 1.86 2.68 -0.82
N CYS A 29 2.89 2.39 -0.02
CA CYS A 29 3.91 1.39 -0.34
C CYS A 29 3.28 0.03 -0.64
N TYR A 30 2.36 -0.44 0.21
CA TYR A 30 1.70 -1.72 0.00
C TYR A 30 1.00 -1.79 -1.37
N VAL A 31 0.26 -0.75 -1.74
CA VAL A 31 -0.40 -0.69 -3.04
C VAL A 31 0.62 -0.72 -4.17
N LEU A 32 1.65 0.14 -4.13
CA LEU A 32 2.68 0.20 -5.17
C LEU A 32 3.42 -1.14 -5.37
N LEU A 33 3.67 -1.87 -4.28
CA LEU A 33 4.37 -3.16 -4.31
C LEU A 33 3.49 -4.34 -4.72
N ASN A 34 2.18 -4.17 -4.81
CA ASN A 34 1.26 -5.26 -5.18
C ASN A 34 0.43 -4.96 -6.43
N HIS A 35 0.47 -3.73 -6.94
CA HIS A 35 -0.29 -3.36 -8.13
C HIS A 35 0.37 -3.85 -9.42
N SER A 36 -0.40 -4.49 -10.28
CA SER A 36 0.07 -5.07 -11.55
C SER A 36 0.59 -3.99 -12.51
N LYS A 37 -0.15 -2.89 -12.68
CA LYS A 37 0.30 -1.75 -13.52
C LYS A 37 1.60 -1.09 -13.07
N ILE A 38 2.01 -1.29 -11.81
CA ILE A 38 3.25 -0.73 -11.25
C ILE A 38 4.43 -1.70 -11.40
N GLN A 39 4.19 -2.97 -11.72
CA GLN A 39 5.25 -3.97 -11.90
C GLN A 39 6.34 -3.54 -12.90
N PRO A 40 6.03 -3.02 -14.10
CA PRO A 40 7.06 -2.60 -15.06
C PRO A 40 7.98 -1.50 -14.49
N PHE A 41 7.43 -0.58 -13.70
CA PHE A 41 8.18 0.49 -13.05
C PHE A 41 9.08 -0.05 -11.94
N ARG A 42 8.61 -1.06 -11.18
CA ARG A 42 9.42 -1.74 -10.16
C ARG A 42 10.61 -2.44 -10.78
N ASP A 43 10.38 -3.17 -11.86
CA ASP A 43 11.44 -3.91 -12.56
C ASP A 43 12.46 -2.93 -13.17
N TYR A 44 11.99 -1.85 -13.78
CA TYR A 44 12.86 -0.81 -14.33
C TYR A 44 13.71 -0.14 -13.24
N PHE A 45 13.10 0.30 -12.13
CA PHE A 45 13.82 0.88 -11.00
C PHE A 45 14.91 -0.03 -10.45
N LEU A 46 14.59 -1.32 -10.23
CA LEU A 46 15.58 -2.27 -9.72
C LEU A 46 16.70 -2.52 -10.73
N SER A 47 16.39 -2.52 -12.03
CA SER A 47 17.41 -2.64 -13.08
C SER A 47 18.38 -1.44 -13.08
N GLU A 48 17.87 -0.22 -12.94
CA GLU A 48 18.71 0.99 -12.82
C GLU A 48 19.60 0.93 -11.59
N LYS A 49 19.03 0.54 -10.43
CA LYS A 49 19.78 0.40 -9.18
C LYS A 49 20.83 -0.71 -9.25
N GLN A 50 20.55 -1.81 -9.95
CA GLN A 50 21.49 -2.91 -10.14
C GLN A 50 22.65 -2.52 -11.06
N ALA A 51 22.40 -1.76 -12.12
CA ALA A 51 23.42 -1.33 -13.08
C ALA A 51 24.52 -0.46 -12.44
N LEU A 52 24.20 0.24 -11.34
CA LEU A 52 25.16 1.03 -10.56
C LEU A 52 26.05 0.19 -9.64
N ARG A 53 25.89 -1.14 -9.62
CA ARG A 53 26.56 -2.03 -8.67
C ARG A 53 27.30 -3.14 -9.40
N ASN A 54 28.50 -3.44 -8.91
CA ASN A 54 29.33 -4.54 -9.42
C ASN A 54 28.87 -5.93 -8.93
N LYS A 55 27.97 -5.99 -7.94
CA LYS A 55 27.47 -7.23 -7.35
C LYS A 55 25.94 -7.22 -7.34
N PRO A 56 25.29 -8.40 -7.48
CA PRO A 56 23.85 -8.51 -7.32
C PRO A 56 23.37 -7.99 -5.96
N MET A 57 22.23 -7.30 -5.97
CA MET A 57 21.54 -6.92 -4.75
C MET A 57 20.88 -8.15 -4.12
N ASP A 58 21.42 -8.63 -3.01
CA ASP A 58 20.81 -8.31 -1.73
C ASP A 58 19.26 -8.27 -1.64
N SER A 59 18.57 -9.30 -1.15
CA SER A 59 17.12 -9.16 -0.88
C SER A 59 16.82 -8.01 0.10
N LYS A 60 17.60 -7.88 1.19
CA LYS A 60 17.42 -6.79 2.17
C LYS A 60 17.63 -5.41 1.53
N THR A 61 18.59 -5.31 0.64
CA THR A 61 18.89 -4.09 -0.12
C THR A 61 17.74 -3.75 -1.07
N ILE A 62 17.23 -4.72 -1.82
CA ILE A 62 16.07 -4.54 -2.70
C ILE A 62 14.89 -4.01 -1.90
N GLN A 63 14.60 -4.62 -0.75
CA GLN A 63 13.49 -4.22 0.10
C GLN A 63 13.60 -2.77 0.58
N LYS A 64 14.78 -2.42 1.10
CA LYS A 64 15.05 -1.05 1.55
C LYS A 64 14.81 -0.03 0.43
N LEU A 65 15.32 -0.31 -0.77
CA LEU A 65 15.11 0.54 -1.94
C LEU A 65 13.61 0.66 -2.31
N MET A 66 12.88 -0.44 -2.25
CA MET A 66 11.46 -0.49 -2.62
C MET A 66 10.56 0.24 -1.61
N VAL A 67 10.94 0.30 -0.33
CA VAL A 67 10.19 1.01 0.70
C VAL A 67 10.60 2.48 0.78
N GLU A 68 11.90 2.78 0.75
CA GLU A 68 12.41 4.12 1.04
C GLU A 68 12.50 5.01 -0.21
N GLU A 69 12.84 4.44 -1.37
CA GLU A 69 13.20 5.24 -2.56
C GLU A 69 12.19 5.10 -3.70
N PHE A 70 11.64 3.91 -3.92
CA PHE A 70 10.76 3.64 -5.06
C PHE A 70 9.53 4.55 -5.14
N PRO A 71 8.77 4.85 -4.05
CA PRO A 71 7.60 5.72 -4.15
C PRO A 71 7.93 7.11 -4.66
N TRP A 72 9.03 7.70 -4.18
CA TRP A 72 9.50 9.01 -4.61
C TRP A 72 10.03 8.97 -6.04
N TRP A 73 10.83 7.94 -6.38
CA TRP A 73 11.33 7.76 -7.73
C TRP A 73 10.18 7.62 -8.73
N LEU A 74 9.15 6.83 -8.43
CA LEU A 74 8.00 6.60 -9.31
C LEU A 74 7.27 7.92 -9.60
N LYS A 75 7.03 8.73 -8.56
CA LYS A 75 6.40 10.05 -8.70
C LYS A 75 7.18 10.96 -9.65
N ASN A 76 8.51 10.96 -9.54
CA ASN A 76 9.36 11.75 -10.44
C ASN A 76 9.36 11.20 -11.86
N GLN A 77 9.52 9.89 -12.03
CA GLN A 77 9.52 9.25 -13.36
C GLN A 77 8.24 9.56 -14.11
N VAL A 78 7.09 9.37 -13.48
CA VAL A 78 5.80 9.64 -14.09
C VAL A 78 5.60 11.14 -14.38
N SER A 79 6.22 12.03 -13.61
CA SER A 79 6.18 13.48 -13.88
C SER A 79 7.05 13.90 -15.07
N LEU A 80 8.06 13.10 -15.42
CA LEU A 80 8.92 13.32 -16.60
C LEU A 80 8.30 12.77 -17.88
N LEU A 81 7.41 11.79 -17.77
CA LEU A 81 6.63 11.29 -18.90
C LEU A 81 5.57 12.32 -19.30
N GLU A 82 5.36 12.51 -20.60
CA GLU A 82 4.27 13.37 -21.09
C GLU A 82 2.93 12.84 -20.55
N LYS A 83 2.17 13.69 -19.85
CA LYS A 83 0.94 13.29 -19.14
C LYS A 83 -0.08 12.59 -20.04
N ASP A 84 -0.13 12.97 -21.31
CA ASP A 84 -1.07 12.39 -22.28
C ASP A 84 -0.69 10.96 -22.72
N ASN A 85 0.53 10.51 -22.39
CA ASN A 85 1.04 9.19 -22.71
C ASN A 85 1.09 8.25 -21.50
N VAL A 86 0.68 8.70 -20.30
CA VAL A 86 0.67 7.86 -19.09
C VAL A 86 -0.75 7.51 -18.69
N ASP A 87 -0.97 6.22 -18.42
CA ASP A 87 -2.21 5.70 -17.88
C ASP A 87 -2.63 6.45 -16.60
N GLU A 88 -3.89 6.92 -16.56
CA GLU A 88 -4.43 7.72 -15.45
C GLU A 88 -4.33 7.00 -14.10
N GLU A 89 -4.44 5.67 -14.08
CA GLU A 89 -4.32 4.88 -12.86
C GLU A 89 -2.88 4.90 -12.36
N VAL A 90 -1.89 4.81 -13.25
CA VAL A 90 -0.47 4.94 -12.88
C VAL A 90 -0.19 6.33 -12.32
N LEU A 91 -0.74 7.38 -12.92
CA LEU A 91 -0.66 8.75 -12.40
C LEU A 91 -1.24 8.85 -10.98
N SER A 92 -2.45 8.32 -10.77
CA SER A 92 -3.09 8.32 -9.45
C SER A 92 -2.29 7.52 -8.42
N LEU A 93 -1.71 6.38 -8.81
CA LEU A 93 -0.88 5.54 -7.95
C LEU A 93 0.43 6.24 -7.56
N ALA A 94 1.06 6.94 -8.50
CA ALA A 94 2.29 7.69 -8.26
C ALA A 94 2.07 8.90 -7.34
N ILE A 95 0.90 9.55 -7.42
CA ILE A 95 0.52 10.66 -6.53
C ILE A 95 0.32 10.16 -5.09
N GLY A 96 -0.29 8.99 -4.94
CA GLY A 96 -0.55 8.36 -3.66
C GLY A 96 -1.92 8.69 -3.05
N PRO A 97 -2.21 8.11 -1.88
CA PRO A 97 -3.52 8.23 -1.23
C PRO A 97 -3.77 9.62 -0.62
N ASN A 98 -5.05 9.98 -0.51
CA ASN A 98 -5.46 11.20 0.20
C ASN A 98 -5.32 10.99 1.72
N ILE A 99 -4.81 12.01 2.42
CA ILE A 99 -4.72 12.05 3.89
C ILE A 99 -6.09 11.94 4.56
N VAL A 100 -7.14 12.42 3.89
CA VAL A 100 -8.52 12.34 4.36
C VAL A 100 -9.18 11.05 3.83
N ALA A 101 -9.52 10.16 4.76
CA ALA A 101 -10.19 8.89 4.51
C ALA A 101 -11.65 8.88 5.01
N LYS A 102 -12.48 8.06 4.36
CA LYS A 102 -13.85 7.77 4.81
C LYS A 102 -13.85 6.49 5.64
N GLN A 103 -14.14 6.62 6.93
CA GLN A 103 -14.32 5.49 7.83
C GLN A 103 -15.80 5.07 7.85
N TYR A 104 -16.03 3.76 7.84
CA TYR A 104 -17.36 3.16 8.04
C TYR A 104 -17.32 2.22 9.23
N LYS A 105 -18.47 1.96 9.85
CA LYS A 105 -18.61 1.03 10.98
C LYS A 105 -18.48 -0.44 10.58
N GLY A 106 -18.36 -0.72 9.28
CA GLY A 106 -18.10 -2.04 8.72
C GLY A 106 -18.29 -2.08 7.21
N VAL A 107 -17.85 -3.15 6.58
CA VAL A 107 -18.00 -3.41 5.15
C VAL A 107 -18.31 -4.90 4.93
N ILE A 108 -19.18 -5.20 3.97
CA ILE A 108 -19.41 -6.55 3.48
C ILE A 108 -18.80 -6.66 2.09
N THR A 109 -17.78 -7.50 1.94
CA THR A 109 -17.11 -7.74 0.65
C THR A 109 -16.85 -9.22 0.48
N ASN A 110 -17.04 -9.75 -0.73
CA ASN A 110 -16.86 -11.16 -1.05
C ASN A 110 -17.56 -12.12 -0.06
N GLY A 111 -18.76 -11.77 0.42
CA GLY A 111 -19.51 -12.57 1.40
C GLY A 111 -19.02 -12.46 2.85
N HIS A 112 -17.91 -11.77 3.11
CA HIS A 112 -17.36 -11.55 4.44
C HIS A 112 -17.72 -10.18 4.99
N ARG A 113 -18.10 -10.13 6.28
CA ARG A 113 -18.48 -8.91 6.98
C ARG A 113 -17.39 -8.49 7.96
N PHE A 114 -16.70 -7.40 7.67
CA PHE A 114 -15.72 -6.78 8.56
C PHE A 114 -16.36 -5.63 9.33
N LEU A 115 -16.12 -5.54 10.64
CA LEU A 115 -16.59 -4.44 11.48
C LEU A 115 -15.39 -3.69 12.06
N THR A 116 -15.59 -2.47 12.56
CA THR A 116 -14.51 -1.78 13.28
C THR A 116 -14.32 -2.40 14.68
N ARG A 117 -13.08 -2.40 15.19
CA ARG A 117 -12.75 -2.91 16.53
C ARG A 117 -13.65 -2.30 17.61
N ARG A 118 -13.83 -0.97 17.57
CA ARG A 118 -14.74 -0.22 18.47
C ARG A 118 -16.19 -0.72 18.44
N ARG A 119 -16.67 -1.24 17.30
CA ARG A 119 -18.04 -1.76 17.18
C ARG A 119 -18.21 -3.15 17.77
N GLU A 120 -17.14 -3.92 17.84
CA GLU A 120 -17.16 -5.31 18.31
C GLU A 120 -16.60 -5.48 19.73
N GLU A 121 -16.17 -4.39 20.37
CA GLU A 121 -15.61 -4.38 21.73
C GLU A 121 -16.49 -5.10 22.76
N PHE A 122 -17.82 -5.05 22.60
CA PHE A 122 -18.80 -5.71 23.48
C PHE A 122 -19.45 -6.95 22.86
N LYS A 123 -18.88 -7.52 21.79
CA LYS A 123 -19.44 -8.69 21.10
C LYS A 123 -18.65 -9.95 21.41
N LYS A 124 -19.36 -11.09 21.42
CA LYS A 124 -18.76 -12.43 21.59
C LYS A 124 -17.86 -12.85 20.41
N THR A 125 -18.14 -12.37 19.20
CA THR A 125 -17.37 -12.68 17.99
C THR A 125 -16.70 -11.43 17.44
N GLN A 126 -15.42 -11.53 17.09
CA GLN A 126 -14.65 -10.44 16.47
C GLN A 126 -14.29 -10.80 15.02
N ASN A 127 -14.63 -9.90 14.11
CA ASN A 127 -14.19 -9.93 12.72
C ASN A 127 -13.71 -8.54 12.27
N SER A 128 -12.93 -7.90 13.14
CA SER A 128 -12.46 -6.51 12.98
C SER A 128 -11.02 -6.38 12.49
N GLY A 129 -10.43 -7.49 12.04
CA GLY A 129 -9.09 -7.52 11.46
C GLY A 129 -9.11 -8.03 10.03
N VAL A 130 -8.26 -7.45 9.21
CA VAL A 130 -7.79 -8.06 7.96
C VAL A 130 -6.28 -8.17 8.10
N MET A 131 -5.77 -9.39 8.03
CA MET A 131 -4.36 -9.64 7.89
C MET A 131 -4.15 -10.04 6.43
N VAL A 132 -3.24 -9.34 5.76
CA VAL A 132 -2.70 -9.84 4.51
C VAL A 132 -1.42 -10.56 4.86
N GLU A 133 -1.18 -11.71 4.23
CA GLU A 133 0.13 -12.32 4.31
C GLU A 133 1.13 -11.31 3.76
N GLU A 134 1.95 -10.80 4.68
CA GLU A 134 3.01 -9.91 4.31
C GLU A 134 3.91 -10.61 3.29
N PRO A 135 4.28 -9.95 2.18
CA PRO A 135 5.36 -10.44 1.34
C PRO A 135 6.53 -10.77 2.27
N ARG A 136 7.16 -11.94 2.10
CA ARG A 136 8.21 -12.52 2.98
C ARG A 136 9.28 -11.53 3.48
N TRP A 137 9.42 -10.44 2.76
CA TRP A 137 10.24 -9.27 2.94
C TRP A 137 9.84 -8.33 4.10
N LEU A 138 8.56 -8.11 4.40
CA LEU A 138 8.12 -7.20 5.47
C LEU A 138 8.26 -7.82 6.89
N ARG A 139 8.31 -9.17 6.97
CA ARG A 139 8.50 -9.95 8.20
C ARG A 139 9.90 -9.79 8.81
N MET A 140 10.92 -9.41 8.03
CA MET A 140 12.30 -9.29 8.51
C MET A 140 12.55 -8.04 9.36
N ASP A 141 11.70 -7.02 9.29
CA ASP A 141 11.83 -5.80 10.10
C ASP A 141 11.19 -5.96 11.49
N THR A 142 10.18 -6.82 11.63
CA THR A 142 9.52 -7.09 12.92
C THR A 142 10.42 -7.92 13.84
N GLU A 143 11.11 -8.92 13.30
CA GLU A 143 12.05 -9.76 14.05
C GLU A 143 13.29 -8.98 14.53
N LEU A 144 13.63 -7.85 13.91
CA LEU A 144 14.73 -6.99 14.34
C LEU A 144 14.32 -5.98 15.43
N GLN A 145 13.03 -5.67 15.58
CA GLN A 145 12.52 -4.77 16.62
C GLN A 145 12.19 -5.50 17.92
N ASP A 146 11.83 -6.78 17.86
CA ASP A 146 11.58 -7.63 19.05
C ASP A 146 12.86 -8.26 19.63
N ALA A 147 14.03 -7.96 19.05
CA ALA A 147 15.34 -8.45 19.48
C ALA A 147 16.20 -7.38 20.21
N GLN A 148 15.59 -6.30 20.70
CA GLN A 148 16.22 -5.28 21.56
C GLN A 148 15.49 -5.16 22.90
#